data_AF-A0A954ECZ4-F1
#
_entry.id   AF-A0A954ECZ4-F1
#
_cell.length_a   1.000
_cell.length_b   1.000
_cell.length_c   1.000
_cell.angle_alpha   90.00
_cell.angle_beta   90.00
_cell.angle_gamma   90.00
#
_symmetry.space_group_name_H-M   'P 1'
#
loop_
_entity.id
_entity.type
_entity.pdbx_description
1 polymer ?
#
loop_
_entity_poly.entity_id
_entity_poly.type
_entity_poly.pdbx_seq_one_letter_code
_entity_poly.pdbx_strand_id
1 'polypeptide(L)'
;MRFNMNGVDRRRFLRGSGLALALPMFGSLFSARAHGEQLAENPRRLACFYFPDGVPMPLPEDPAYKEWAWFPHGGGNEFTLTNCMSSLEPLKTDLTILSGFSHPRARSVHGHNNADQFLTAAATGGGDTDYSNTISLDQEYVKY
;
A
#
# COMPACT_ATOMS: atom_id res chain seq x y z
N MET A 1 58.15 -7.62 -14.22
CA MET A 1 57.91 -6.32 -13.57
C MET A 1 58.37 -6.43 -12.11
N ARG A 2 59.41 -5.69 -11.67
CA ARG A 2 59.85 -5.68 -10.27
C ARG A 2 59.05 -4.61 -9.51
N PHE A 3 58.31 -4.99 -8.47
CA PHE A 3 57.64 -4.02 -7.59
C PHE A 3 58.69 -3.29 -6.75
N ASN A 4 58.77 -1.97 -6.90
CA ASN A 4 59.64 -1.13 -6.08
C ASN A 4 58.95 -0.82 -4.74
N MET A 5 59.30 -1.58 -3.70
CA MET A 5 58.72 -1.43 -2.36
C MET A 5 59.12 -0.11 -1.66
N ASN A 6 60.16 0.58 -2.15
CA ASN A 6 60.63 1.83 -1.54
C ASN A 6 59.72 3.04 -1.83
N GLY A 7 58.71 2.90 -2.70
CA GLY A 7 57.72 3.94 -2.99
C GLY A 7 56.49 3.93 -2.09
N VAL A 8 56.38 2.98 -1.14
CA VAL A 8 55.24 2.87 -0.23
C VAL A 8 55.59 3.53 1.10
N ASP A 9 55.18 4.79 1.28
CA ASP A 9 55.30 5.47 2.57
C ASP A 9 54.28 4.91 3.58
N ARG A 10 54.58 5.02 4.89
CA ARG A 10 53.72 4.57 6.00
C ARG A 10 52.25 4.99 5.86
N ARG A 11 51.98 6.24 5.46
CA ARG A 11 50.64 6.79 5.24
C ARG A 11 49.92 6.05 4.11
N ARG A 12 50.63 5.74 3.03
CA ARG A 12 50.07 5.01 1.87
C ARG A 12 49.79 3.56 2.23
N PHE A 13 50.67 2.92 3.00
CA PHE A 13 50.45 1.59 3.56
C PHE A 13 49.19 1.57 4.45
N LEU A 14 49.11 2.43 5.47
CA LEU A 14 47.98 2.46 6.41
C LEU A 14 46.64 2.75 5.72
N ARG A 15 46.61 3.65 4.72
CA ARG A 15 45.38 3.91 3.94
C ARG A 15 44.96 2.70 3.12
N GLY A 16 45.90 2.02 2.46
CA GLY A 16 45.62 0.80 1.69
C GLY A 16 45.14 -0.35 2.58
N SER A 17 45.80 -0.55 3.73
CA SER A 17 45.41 -1.56 4.72
C SER A 17 44.02 -1.29 5.30
N GLY A 18 43.70 -0.04 5.63
CA GLY A 18 42.37 0.36 6.13
C GLY A 18 41.27 0.07 5.10
N LEU A 19 41.51 0.41 3.83
CA LEU A 19 40.59 0.06 2.74
C LEU A 19 40.44 -1.45 2.56
N ALA A 20 41.52 -2.21 2.61
CA ALA A 20 41.49 -3.67 2.47
C ALA A 20 40.77 -4.38 3.63
N LEU A 21 40.86 -3.84 4.85
CA LEU A 21 40.13 -4.34 6.02
C LEU A 21 38.66 -3.90 6.05
N ALA A 22 38.34 -2.74 5.47
CA ALA A 22 36.96 -2.28 5.31
C ALA A 22 36.25 -2.97 4.13
N LEU A 23 36.97 -3.44 3.11
CA LEU A 23 36.40 -4.04 1.90
C LEU A 23 35.47 -5.24 2.19
N PRO A 24 35.78 -6.16 3.12
CA PRO A 24 34.85 -7.22 3.53
C PRO A 24 33.59 -6.71 4.21
N MET A 25 33.66 -5.59 4.95
CA MET A 25 32.48 -4.94 5.55
C MET A 25 31.57 -4.31 4.49
N PHE A 26 32.12 -3.93 3.34
CA PHE A 26 31.35 -3.54 2.14
C PHE A 26 30.86 -4.75 1.33
N GLY A 27 31.27 -5.98 1.68
CA GLY A 27 30.73 -7.21 1.10
C GLY A 27 29.24 -7.41 1.37
N SER A 28 28.66 -6.73 2.36
CA SER A 28 27.21 -6.68 2.59
C SER A 28 26.47 -5.74 1.62
N LEU A 29 27.18 -4.89 0.88
CA LEU A 29 26.63 -4.01 -0.17
C LEU A 29 26.78 -4.59 -1.57
N PHE A 30 27.74 -5.51 -1.78
CA PHE A 30 27.77 -6.33 -2.99
C PHE A 30 26.77 -7.46 -2.83
N SER A 31 25.52 -7.17 -3.21
CA SER A 31 24.52 -8.14 -3.65
C SER A 31 24.56 -9.42 -2.83
N ALA A 32 23.63 -9.56 -1.88
CA ALA A 32 23.14 -10.86 -1.49
C ALA A 32 23.13 -11.74 -2.75
N ARG A 33 24.10 -12.66 -2.84
CA ARG A 33 23.97 -13.73 -3.82
C ARG A 33 22.63 -14.30 -3.46
N ALA A 34 21.67 -14.18 -4.37
CA ALA A 34 20.46 -14.97 -4.30
C ALA A 34 20.91 -16.43 -4.42
N HIS A 35 21.47 -16.96 -3.33
CA HIS A 35 21.20 -18.32 -2.93
C HIS A 35 19.69 -18.40 -3.07
N GLY A 36 19.22 -19.26 -3.98
CA GLY A 36 17.81 -19.57 -4.09
C GLY A 36 17.37 -20.10 -2.75
N GLU A 37 17.05 -19.16 -1.86
CA GLU A 37 16.30 -19.40 -0.65
C GLU A 37 15.04 -20.07 -1.17
N GLN A 38 14.82 -21.29 -0.67
CA GLN A 38 13.63 -22.09 -0.91
C GLN A 38 12.46 -21.16 -1.17
N LEU A 39 11.89 -21.19 -2.40
CA LEU A 39 10.89 -20.23 -2.89
C LEU A 39 10.05 -19.77 -1.71
N ALA A 40 10.40 -18.59 -1.15
CA ALA A 40 9.65 -18.06 -0.03
C ALA A 40 8.22 -18.01 -0.55
N GLU A 41 7.27 -18.55 0.24
CA GLU A 41 5.86 -18.51 -0.15
C GLU A 41 5.57 -17.10 -0.66
N ASN A 42 4.93 -17.02 -1.83
CA ASN A 42 4.72 -15.76 -2.53
C ASN A 42 4.22 -14.74 -1.50
N PRO A 43 4.96 -13.64 -1.25
CA PRO A 43 4.67 -12.78 -0.11
C PRO A 43 3.23 -12.31 -0.21
N ARG A 44 2.51 -12.33 0.91
CA ARG A 44 1.16 -11.78 0.99
C ARG A 44 1.21 -10.31 0.57
N ARG A 45 0.46 -9.97 -0.46
CA ARG A 45 0.36 -8.61 -0.99
C ARG A 45 -1.01 -8.05 -0.65
N LEU A 46 -1.01 -6.89 -0.01
CA LEU A 46 -2.20 -6.07 0.18
C LEU A 46 -2.06 -4.82 -0.69
N ALA A 47 -3.12 -4.50 -1.44
CA ALA A 47 -3.27 -3.22 -2.11
C ALA A 47 -4.60 -2.61 -1.68
N CYS A 48 -4.59 -1.35 -1.28
CA CYS A 48 -5.77 -0.60 -0.89
C CYS A 48 -5.86 0.66 -1.74
N PHE A 49 -7.05 0.91 -2.31
CA PHE A 49 -7.31 2.07 -3.14
C PHE A 49 -8.37 2.94 -2.47
N TYR A 50 -8.14 4.26 -2.49
CA TYR A 50 -9.07 5.26 -1.99
C TYR A 50 -9.59 6.09 -3.16
N PHE A 51 -10.90 6.36 -3.14
CA PHE A 51 -11.56 7.22 -4.12
C PHE A 51 -11.93 8.53 -3.41
N PRO A 52 -11.12 9.61 -3.55
CA PRO A 52 -11.43 10.89 -2.93
C PRO A 52 -12.73 11.46 -3.51
N ASP A 53 -13.47 12.19 -2.67
CA ASP A 53 -14.71 12.89 -3.03
C ASP A 53 -15.90 12.00 -3.44
N GLY A 54 -15.76 10.68 -3.29
CA GLY A 54 -16.84 9.72 -3.45
C GLY A 54 -16.94 9.14 -4.86
N VAL A 55 -18.11 8.57 -5.15
CA VAL A 55 -18.37 7.73 -6.32
C VAL A 55 -19.80 8.00 -6.82
N PRO A 56 -20.12 7.67 -8.09
CA PRO A 56 -21.48 7.83 -8.61
C PRO A 56 -22.53 7.09 -7.76
N MET A 57 -23.41 7.85 -7.12
CA MET A 57 -24.51 7.33 -6.30
C MET A 57 -25.85 7.95 -6.75
N PRO A 58 -26.28 7.74 -8.01
CA PRO A 58 -27.58 8.20 -8.50
C PRO A 58 -28.73 7.70 -7.61
N LEU A 59 -29.82 8.47 -7.56
CA LEU A 59 -31.04 8.06 -6.87
C LEU A 59 -31.81 7.01 -7.69
N PRO A 60 -32.60 6.12 -7.08
CA PRO A 60 -33.34 5.07 -7.80
C PRO A 60 -34.25 5.58 -8.93
N GLU A 61 -34.72 6.83 -8.83
CA GLU A 61 -35.58 7.48 -9.82
C GLU A 61 -34.79 8.01 -11.03
N ASP A 62 -33.47 8.16 -10.91
CA ASP A 62 -32.59 8.64 -11.97
C ASP A 62 -32.37 7.55 -13.04
N PRO A 63 -32.52 7.85 -14.35
CA PRO A 63 -32.19 6.92 -15.42
C PRO A 63 -30.79 6.30 -15.30
N ALA A 64 -29.82 7.04 -14.74
CA ALA A 64 -28.45 6.58 -14.54
C ALA A 64 -28.32 5.51 -13.45
N TYR A 65 -29.30 5.32 -12.56
CA TYR A 65 -29.21 4.36 -11.45
C TYR A 65 -28.93 2.93 -11.89
N LYS A 66 -29.57 2.49 -12.97
CA LYS A 66 -29.42 1.11 -13.45
C LYS A 66 -28.03 0.85 -14.01
N GLU A 67 -27.45 1.84 -14.70
CA GLU A 67 -26.22 1.66 -15.47
C GLU A 67 -24.96 2.18 -14.78
N TRP A 68 -25.09 3.20 -13.94
CA TRP A 68 -23.98 4.00 -13.40
C TRP A 68 -23.99 4.11 -11.88
N ALA A 69 -24.79 3.32 -11.16
CA ALA A 69 -24.62 3.20 -9.72
C ALA A 69 -23.27 2.55 -9.38
N TRP A 70 -22.53 3.10 -8.43
CA TRP A 70 -21.24 2.54 -8.01
C TRP A 70 -21.38 1.12 -7.46
N PHE A 71 -22.39 0.90 -6.62
CA PHE A 71 -22.66 -0.42 -6.07
C PHE A 71 -23.46 -1.28 -7.08
N PRO A 72 -23.16 -2.59 -7.14
CA PRO A 72 -23.93 -3.54 -7.95
C PRO A 72 -25.39 -3.63 -7.50
N HIS A 73 -26.25 -4.08 -8.40
CA HIS A 73 -27.64 -4.44 -8.08
C HIS A 73 -27.71 -5.89 -7.60
N GLY A 74 -28.58 -6.19 -6.63
CA GLY A 74 -28.69 -7.53 -6.04
C GLY A 74 -27.85 -7.69 -4.77
N GLY A 75 -27.49 -8.93 -4.43
CA GLY A 75 -26.74 -9.20 -3.19
C GLY A 75 -26.34 -10.66 -3.01
N GLY A 76 -25.47 -10.91 -2.03
CA GLY A 76 -24.86 -12.22 -1.84
C GLY A 76 -23.98 -12.59 -3.03
N ASN A 77 -24.14 -13.81 -3.55
CA ASN A 77 -23.42 -14.27 -4.74
C ASN A 77 -24.14 -13.91 -6.05
N GLU A 78 -25.37 -13.40 -5.96
CA GLU A 78 -26.24 -13.06 -7.09
C GLU A 78 -26.37 -11.54 -7.20
N PHE A 79 -25.37 -10.92 -7.80
CA PHE A 79 -25.36 -9.48 -8.08
C PHE A 79 -24.97 -9.18 -9.53
N THR A 80 -25.34 -8.00 -10.01
CA THR A 80 -25.03 -7.52 -11.37
C THR A 80 -24.18 -6.26 -11.26
N LEU A 81 -22.93 -6.34 -11.77
CA LEU A 81 -22.05 -5.18 -11.86
C LEU A 81 -22.64 -4.14 -12.83
N THR A 82 -22.41 -2.88 -12.52
CA THR A 82 -22.79 -1.74 -13.37
C THR A 82 -21.63 -1.34 -14.29
N ASN A 83 -21.82 -0.34 -15.14
CA ASN A 83 -20.76 0.18 -16.02
C ASN A 83 -19.53 0.65 -15.23
N CYS A 84 -19.73 1.14 -13.99
CA CYS A 84 -18.65 1.56 -13.08
C CYS A 84 -17.67 0.44 -12.75
N MET A 85 -18.11 -0.83 -12.75
CA MET A 85 -17.31 -1.99 -12.36
C MET A 85 -17.23 -3.05 -13.47
N SER A 86 -17.69 -2.75 -14.68
CA SER A 86 -17.78 -3.70 -15.79
C SER A 86 -16.44 -4.36 -16.16
N SER A 87 -15.33 -3.66 -15.97
CA SER A 87 -13.97 -4.20 -16.16
C SER A 87 -13.60 -5.32 -15.18
N LEU A 88 -14.33 -5.45 -14.07
CA LEU A 88 -14.10 -6.45 -13.03
C LEU A 88 -14.95 -7.72 -13.21
N GLU A 89 -15.81 -7.78 -14.22
CA GLU A 89 -16.65 -8.97 -14.48
C GLU A 89 -15.86 -10.29 -14.55
N PRO A 90 -14.65 -10.36 -15.16
CA PRO A 90 -13.85 -11.60 -15.16
C PRO A 90 -13.41 -12.07 -13.76
N LEU A 91 -13.46 -11.19 -12.77
CA LEU A 91 -13.05 -11.46 -11.38
C LEU A 91 -14.26 -11.61 -10.44
N LYS A 92 -15.50 -11.61 -10.95
CA LYS A 92 -16.72 -11.55 -10.15
C LYS A 92 -16.80 -12.59 -9.03
N THR A 93 -16.29 -13.80 -9.27
CA THR A 93 -16.25 -14.89 -8.27
C THR A 93 -15.24 -14.67 -7.15
N ASP A 94 -14.25 -13.81 -7.37
CA ASP A 94 -13.21 -13.44 -6.42
C ASP A 94 -13.47 -12.07 -5.77
N LEU A 95 -14.61 -11.43 -6.06
CA LEU A 95 -14.99 -10.13 -5.53
C LEU A 95 -15.97 -10.26 -4.38
N THR A 96 -15.68 -9.57 -3.29
CA THR A 96 -16.63 -9.29 -2.22
C THR A 96 -16.88 -7.80 -2.17
N ILE A 97 -18.13 -7.38 -2.35
CA ILE A 97 -18.52 -5.98 -2.32
C ILE A 97 -19.31 -5.72 -1.05
N LEU A 98 -18.76 -4.82 -0.22
CA LEU A 98 -19.32 -4.42 1.06
C LEU A 98 -19.95 -3.03 0.91
N SER A 99 -21.25 -2.91 1.18
CA SER A 99 -22.02 -1.67 1.06
C SER A 99 -22.86 -1.42 2.31
N GLY A 100 -23.39 -0.20 2.46
CA GLY A 100 -24.22 0.18 3.61
C GLY A 100 -23.45 0.52 4.89
N PHE A 101 -22.11 0.55 4.84
CA PHE A 101 -21.27 0.99 5.95
C PHE A 101 -21.17 2.52 6.01
N SER A 102 -21.16 3.06 7.21
CA SER A 102 -20.97 4.49 7.45
C SER A 102 -20.28 4.67 8.79
N HIS A 103 -19.10 5.28 8.81
CA HIS A 103 -18.40 5.58 10.06
C HIS A 103 -19.09 6.77 10.76
N PRO A 104 -19.76 6.58 11.93
CA PRO A 104 -20.59 7.63 12.50
C PRO A 104 -19.81 8.92 12.85
N ARG A 105 -18.53 8.78 13.24
CA ARG A 105 -17.68 9.94 13.58
C ARG A 105 -17.15 10.67 12.34
N ALA A 106 -17.15 10.03 11.16
CA ALA A 106 -16.77 10.67 9.90
C ALA A 106 -17.88 11.55 9.33
N ARG A 107 -19.14 11.37 9.76
CA ARG A 107 -20.30 12.10 9.19
C ARG A 107 -20.24 13.61 9.40
N SER A 108 -19.48 14.06 10.41
CA SER A 108 -19.25 15.48 10.71
C SER A 108 -17.91 16.00 10.16
N VAL A 109 -17.15 15.17 9.44
CA VAL A 109 -15.86 15.53 8.88
C VAL A 109 -16.06 16.18 7.51
N HIS A 110 -15.26 17.20 7.22
CA HIS A 110 -15.31 17.89 5.96
C HIS A 110 -14.93 16.95 4.79
N GLY A 111 -15.62 17.08 3.65
CA GLY A 111 -15.44 16.25 2.46
C GLY A 111 -13.98 16.11 2.01
N HIS A 112 -13.24 17.21 2.04
CA HIS A 112 -11.84 17.25 1.63
C HIS A 112 -10.85 16.72 2.68
N ASN A 113 -11.31 16.36 3.89
CA ASN A 113 -10.47 15.85 4.98
C ASN A 113 -10.68 14.34 5.22
N ASN A 114 -11.35 13.64 4.30
CA ASN A 114 -11.64 12.20 4.44
C ASN A 114 -10.44 11.29 4.16
N ALA A 115 -9.40 11.79 3.47
CA ALA A 115 -8.20 11.01 3.16
C ALA A 115 -7.47 10.54 4.43
N ASP A 116 -7.48 11.37 5.48
CA ASP A 116 -6.85 11.11 6.77
C ASP A 116 -7.45 9.91 7.54
N GLN A 117 -8.66 9.49 7.15
CA GLN A 117 -9.36 8.35 7.74
C GLN A 117 -9.08 7.03 7.01
N PHE A 118 -8.45 7.09 5.83
CA PHE A 118 -8.20 5.91 5.03
C PHE A 118 -7.35 4.89 5.82
N LEU A 119 -7.79 3.63 5.81
CA LEU A 119 -7.23 2.49 6.56
C LEU A 119 -7.28 2.59 8.10
N THR A 120 -7.58 3.75 8.68
CA THR A 120 -7.50 3.95 10.13
C THR A 120 -8.85 4.16 10.79
N ALA A 121 -9.85 4.64 10.03
CA ALA A 121 -11.14 5.10 10.54
C ALA A 121 -11.00 6.11 11.69
N ALA A 122 -9.92 6.89 11.70
CA ALA A 122 -9.66 7.87 12.74
C ALA A 122 -10.77 8.93 12.80
N ALA A 123 -11.13 9.35 14.01
CA ALA A 123 -12.07 10.44 14.21
C ALA A 123 -11.37 11.80 14.04
N THR A 124 -11.19 12.21 12.78
CA THR A 124 -10.40 13.40 12.40
C THR A 124 -11.03 14.74 12.78
N GLY A 125 -12.34 14.76 13.09
CA GLY A 125 -13.04 15.98 13.47
C GLY A 125 -13.40 16.88 12.29
N GLY A 126 -14.04 18.01 12.58
CA GLY A 126 -14.50 18.95 11.55
C GLY A 126 -13.43 19.97 11.17
N GLY A 127 -12.49 19.62 10.29
CA GLY A 127 -11.49 20.54 9.76
C GLY A 127 -10.05 20.14 10.10
N ASP A 128 -9.13 21.11 10.07
CA ASP A 128 -7.70 20.93 10.32
C ASP A 128 -7.41 20.96 11.82
N THR A 129 -7.99 20.00 12.54
CA THR A 129 -7.81 19.83 13.99
C THR A 129 -6.88 18.68 14.31
N ASP A 130 -6.11 18.81 15.38
CA ASP A 130 -5.29 17.71 15.88
C ASP A 130 -6.17 16.52 16.25
N TYR A 131 -5.78 15.34 15.77
CA TYR A 131 -6.40 14.07 16.12
C TYR A 131 -5.33 13.02 16.41
N SER A 132 -5.67 12.03 17.23
CA SER A 132 -4.83 10.86 17.45
C SER A 132 -5.28 9.72 16.57
N ASN A 133 -4.35 9.18 15.81
CA ASN A 133 -4.60 8.00 14.99
C ASN A 133 -4.43 6.71 15.81
N THR A 134 -4.99 5.60 15.34
CA THR A 134 -4.83 4.27 15.92
C THR A 134 -4.05 3.36 14.97
N ILE A 135 -4.18 2.04 15.15
CA ILE A 135 -3.65 1.07 14.21
C ILE A 135 -4.42 1.13 12.88
N SER A 136 -3.71 1.07 11.75
CA SER A 136 -4.31 0.99 10.42
C SER A 136 -4.54 -0.47 9.99
N LEU A 137 -5.45 -0.68 9.04
CA LEU A 137 -5.78 -2.00 8.50
C LEU A 137 -4.56 -2.73 7.95
N ASP A 138 -3.65 -2.03 7.25
CA ASP A 138 -2.43 -2.61 6.69
C ASP A 138 -1.40 -2.99 7.78
N GLN A 139 -1.33 -2.22 8.87
CA GLN A 139 -0.54 -2.58 10.06
C GLN A 139 -1.10 -3.81 10.77
N GLU A 140 -2.42 -4.01 10.74
CA GLU A 140 -3.05 -5.21 11.29
C GLU A 140 -2.87 -6.41 10.34
N TYR A 141 -3.01 -6.19 9.02
CA TYR A 141 -2.86 -7.23 7.99
C TYR A 141 -1.51 -7.95 8.04
N VAL A 142 -0.41 -7.23 8.27
CA VAL A 142 0.93 -7.84 8.28
C VAL A 142 1.16 -8.82 9.44
N LYS A 143 0.31 -8.78 10.48
CA LYS A 143 0.39 -9.71 11.62
C LYS A 143 -0.19 -11.09 11.31
N TYR A 144 -1.05 -11.18 10.29
CA TYR A 144 -1.67 -12.41 9.82
C TYR A 144 -0.94 -12.94 8.62
#